data_AF-A0A3S3RGU3-F1
#
_entry.id   AF-A0A3S3RGU3-F1
#
_cell.length_a   1.000
_cell.length_b   1.000
_cell.length_c   1.000
_cell.angle_alpha   90.00
_cell.angle_beta   90.00
_cell.angle_gamma   90.00
#
_symmetry.space_group_name_H-M   'P 1'
#
loop_
_entity.id
_entity.type
_entity.pdbx_description
1 polymer ?
#
loop_
_entity_poly.entity_id
_entity_poly.type
_entity_poly.pdbx_seq_one_letter_code
_entity_poly.pdbx_strand_id
1 'polypeptide(L)' 'MLTTKQKCERFKALRARNYRASLQLEGFDVEPAKMDSDIDRSTESVKIARLKQRYAR' A
#
# COMPACT_ATOMS: atom_id res chain seq x y z
N MET A 1 -26.44 -0.73 -13.16
CA MET A 1 -25.33 0.13 -12.68
C MET A 1 -24.92 -0.29 -11.28
N LEU A 2 -23.63 -0.27 -10.93
CA LEU A 2 -23.19 -0.60 -9.56
C LEU A 2 -23.56 0.52 -8.58
N THR A 3 -23.90 0.14 -7.34
CA THR A 3 -24.12 1.09 -6.25
C THR A 3 -22.82 1.73 -5.78
N THR A 4 -22.91 2.84 -5.07
CA THR A 4 -21.74 3.52 -4.48
C THR A 4 -20.95 2.58 -3.56
N LYS A 5 -21.63 1.74 -2.78
CA LYS A 5 -20.99 0.74 -1.91
C LYS A 5 -20.16 -0.27 -2.72
N GLN A 6 -20.74 -0.83 -3.78
CA GLN A 6 -20.06 -1.78 -4.66
C GLN A 6 -18.86 -1.16 -5.38
N LYS A 7 -18.95 0.11 -5.78
CA LYS A 7 -17.82 0.85 -6.36
C LYS A 7 -16.68 1.01 -5.35
N CYS A 8 -16.99 1.39 -4.12
CA CYS A 8 -16.00 1.53 -3.05
C CYS A 8 -15.30 0.21 -2.70
N GLU A 9 -16.05 -0.89 -2.60
CA GLU A 9 -15.48 -2.22 -2.33
C GLU A 9 -14.53 -2.66 -3.45
N ARG A 10 -14.96 -2.49 -4.71
CA ARG A 10 -14.13 -2.80 -5.88
C ARG A 10 -12.87 -1.94 -5.94
N PHE A 11 -12.98 -0.64 -5.62
CA PHE A 11 -11.82 0.24 -5.53
C PHE A 11 -10.84 -0.23 -4.46
N LYS A 12 -11.32 -0.51 -3.24
CA LYS A 12 -10.48 -1.01 -2.13
C LYS A 12 -9.75 -2.29 -2.49
N ALA A 13 -10.42 -3.23 -3.15
CA ALA A 13 -9.83 -4.49 -3.59
C ALA A 13 -8.71 -4.30 -4.62
N LEU A 14 -8.81 -3.29 -5.49
CA LEU A 14 -7.85 -3.07 -6.59
C LEU A 14 -6.75 -2.07 -6.26
N ARG A 15 -6.95 -1.20 -5.25
CA ARG A 15 -6.07 -0.06 -4.95
C ARG A 15 -4.60 -0.45 -4.83
N ALA A 16 -4.28 -1.47 -4.03
CA ALA A 16 -2.90 -1.89 -3.80
C ALA A 16 -2.21 -2.39 -5.08
N ARG A 17 -2.92 -3.18 -5.89
CA ARG A 17 -2.41 -3.70 -7.16
C ARG A 17 -2.17 -2.58 -8.16
N ASN A 18 -3.14 -1.69 -8.32
CA ASN A 18 -3.06 -0.60 -9.27
C ASN A 18 -1.96 0.41 -8.89
N TYR A 19 -1.78 0.68 -7.59
CA TYR A 19 -0.70 1.54 -7.12
C TYR A 19 0.68 0.98 -7.46
N ARG A 20 0.90 -0.32 -7.24
CA ARG A 20 2.16 -0.98 -7.64
C ARG A 20 2.41 -0.91 -9.15
N ALA A 21 1.38 -1.19 -9.94
CA ALA A 21 1.48 -1.07 -11.40
C ALA A 21 1.82 0.37 -11.82
N SER A 22 1.24 1.39 -11.17
CA SER A 22 1.57 2.80 -11.41
C SER A 22 3.05 3.09 -11.17
N LEU A 23 3.60 2.62 -10.06
CA LEU A 23 5.03 2.81 -9.74
C LEU A 23 5.95 2.12 -10.75
N GLN A 24 5.58 0.92 -11.21
CA GLN A 24 6.34 0.20 -12.23
C GLN A 24 6.37 0.95 -13.58
N LEU A 25 5.26 1.60 -13.95
CA LEU A 25 5.21 2.43 -15.17
C LEU A 25 6.13 3.66 -15.07
N GLU A 26 6.36 4.18 -13.87
CA GLU A 26 7.31 5.26 -13.59
C GLU A 26 8.77 4.75 -13.48
N GLY A 27 9.00 3.44 -13.62
CA GLY A 27 10.33 2.83 -13.56
C GLY A 27 10.81 2.51 -12.14
N PHE A 28 9.95 2.60 -11.12
CA PHE A 28 10.30 2.15 -9.78
C PHE A 28 10.23 0.63 -9.68
N ASP A 29 11.32 0.01 -9.28
CA ASP A 29 11.34 -1.41 -8.95
C ASP A 29 10.81 -1.63 -7.53
N VAL A 30 9.51 -1.89 -7.45
CA VAL A 30 8.85 -2.21 -6.18
C VAL A 30 8.98 -3.71 -5.99
N GLU A 31 10.14 -4.14 -5.48
CA GLU A 31 10.34 -5.51 -4.97
C GLU A 31 9.14 -5.90 -4.08
N PRO A 32 8.68 -7.16 -4.12
CA PRO A 32 7.75 -7.64 -3.11
C PRO A 32 8.48 -7.48 -1.78
N ALA A 33 8.11 -6.43 -1.03
CA ALA A 33 8.73 -6.12 0.25
C ALA A 33 8.84 -7.43 1.00
N LYS A 34 10.09 -7.88 1.24
CA LYS A 34 10.37 -8.97 2.16
C LYS A 34 9.69 -8.54 3.45
N MET A 35 8.48 -9.03 3.64
CA MET A 35 7.70 -8.68 4.80
C MET A 35 8.46 -9.35 5.91
N ASP A 36 9.25 -8.57 6.64
CA ASP A 36 9.68 -8.94 7.97
C ASP A 36 8.40 -9.39 8.69
N SER A 37 8.28 -10.70 8.83
CA SER A 37 7.12 -11.40 9.37
C SER A 37 6.82 -11.04 10.82
N ASP A 38 7.68 -10.20 11.42
CA ASP A 38 7.57 -9.71 12.80
C ASP A 38 6.86 -8.35 12.94
N ILE A 39 6.45 -7.69 11.85
CA ILE A 39 5.78 -6.35 11.90
C ILE A 39 4.23 -6.48 11.83
N ASP A 40 3.72 -7.70 11.98
CA ASP A 40 2.47 -8.21 11.39
C ASP A 40 1.12 -7.86 12.06
N ARG A 41 0.96 -6.73 12.77
CA ARG A 41 -0.41 -6.26 13.18
C ARG A 41 -0.65 -4.75 13.14
N SER A 42 0.34 -3.97 12.71
CA SER A 42 0.23 -2.51 12.71
C SER A 42 -0.57 -1.99 11.49
N THR A 43 -1.41 -0.98 11.69
CA THR A 43 -2.11 -0.30 10.60
C THR A 43 -1.12 0.42 9.68
N GLU A 44 -1.53 0.68 8.44
CA GLU A 44 -0.73 1.41 7.43
C GLU A 44 -0.22 2.75 7.96
N SER A 45 -1.05 3.50 8.69
CA SER A 45 -0.69 4.78 9.29
C SER A 45 0.46 4.68 10.29
N VAL A 46 0.46 3.63 11.14
CA VAL A 46 1.53 3.39 12.11
C VAL A 46 2.84 3.05 11.40
N LYS A 47 2.78 2.27 10.31
CA LYS A 47 3.96 1.95 9.50
C LYS A 47 4.57 3.20 8.87
N ILE A 48 3.73 4.07 8.28
CA ILE A 48 4.19 5.34 7.69
C ILE A 48 4.82 6.25 8.75
N ALA A 49 4.22 6.36 9.93
CA ALA A 49 4.77 7.17 11.02
C ALA A 49 6.17 6.69 11.46
N ARG A 50 6.36 5.38 11.61
CA ARG A 50 7.67 4.78 11.93
C ARG A 50 8.69 5.04 10.84
N LEU A 51 8.32 4.89 9.56
CA LEU A 51 9.22 5.18 8.44
C LEU A 51 9.64 6.66 8.43
N LYS A 52 8.69 7.58 8.63
CA LYS A 52 8.98 9.02 8.75
C LYS A 52 9.95 9.31 9.89
N GLN A 53 9.76 8.72 11.07
CA GLN A 53 10.69 8.86 12.19
C GLN A 53 12.09 8.31 11.88
N ARG A 54 12.17 7.17 11.19
CA ARG A 54 13.44 6.51 10.85
C ARG A 54 14.28 7.34 9.88
N TYR A 55 13.66 7.92 8.84
CA TYR A 55 14.35 8.68 7.79
C TYR A 55 14.48 10.18 8.06
N ALA A 56 13.88 10.69 9.15
CA ALA A 56 14.07 12.08 9.59
C ALA A 56 15.36 12.29 10.42
N ARG A 57 16.06 11.19 10.74
CA ARG A 57 17.42 11.21 11.29
C ARG A 57 18.43 11.21 10.15
#